data_AF-E2AV63-F1
#
_entry.id   AF-E2AV63-F1
#
_cell.length_a   1.000
_cell.length_b   1.000
_cell.length_c   1.000
_cell.angle_alpha   90.00
_cell.angle_beta   90.00
_cell.angle_gamma   90.00
#
_symmetry.space_group_name_H-M   'P 1'
#
loop_
_entity.id
_entity.type
_entity.pdbx_description
1 polymer ?
#
loop_
_entity_poly.entity_id
_entity_poly.type
_entity_poly.pdbx_seq_one_letter_code
_entity_poly.pdbx_strand_id
1 'polypeptide(L)'
;ERIFSIGGIWPFKQTYIRFAIYISYYMLYLIMAYTDLYDVFGNLELMVMNLVETVAYTMTFTVVWLIRCSNLLKQVINAVKKDIMKRKFENSEEERIYYNYNYTSKMFTYGSIIGMFITVMLLYFRPLL
;
A
#
# COMPACT_ATOMS: atom_id res chain seq x y z
N GLU A 1 -0.74 11.36 -0.27
CA GLU A 1 -0.90 11.81 1.14
C GLU A 1 -2.26 11.44 1.77
N ARG A 2 -3.41 11.82 1.18
CA ARG A 2 -4.74 11.61 1.80
C ARG A 2 -5.05 10.15 2.16
N ILE A 3 -4.86 9.21 1.23
CA ILE A 3 -5.19 7.78 1.41
C ILE A 3 -4.38 7.16 2.56
N PHE A 4 -3.05 7.29 2.52
CA PHE A 4 -2.17 6.78 3.57
C PHE A 4 -2.40 7.44 4.95
N SER A 5 -3.00 8.62 4.99
CA SER A 5 -3.32 9.27 6.26
C SER A 5 -4.56 8.73 6.96
N ILE A 6 -5.48 8.06 6.24
CA ILE A 6 -6.68 7.45 6.82
C ILE A 6 -6.29 6.31 7.76
N GLY A 7 -5.44 5.39 7.30
CA GLY A 7 -4.89 4.29 8.11
C GLY A 7 -3.75 4.68 9.06
N GLY A 8 -3.42 5.98 9.16
CA GLY A 8 -2.29 6.45 9.98
C GLY A 8 -0.89 6.06 9.48
N ILE A 9 -0.79 5.51 8.27
CA ILE A 9 0.45 5.00 7.65
C ILE A 9 1.37 6.16 7.23
N TRP A 10 0.80 7.31 6.84
CA TRP A 10 1.56 8.44 6.30
C TRP A 10 2.65 8.93 7.27
N PRO A 11 3.95 8.91 6.89
CA PRO A 11 5.05 9.06 7.84
C PRO A 11 5.16 10.43 8.52
N PHE A 12 4.63 11.50 7.92
CA PHE A 12 4.73 12.86 8.45
C PHE A 12 3.59 13.27 9.37
N LYS A 13 2.54 12.44 9.49
CA LYS A 13 1.45 12.66 10.45
C LYS A 13 1.72 11.88 11.74
N GLN A 14 1.56 12.55 12.88
CA GLN A 14 1.66 11.94 14.21
C GLN A 14 0.37 11.18 14.56
N THR A 15 0.14 10.08 13.85
CA THR A 15 -1.03 9.20 14.05
C THR A 15 -0.60 7.84 14.60
N TYR A 16 0.18 7.85 15.69
CA TYR A 16 0.76 6.64 16.28
C TYR A 16 -0.29 5.63 16.74
N ILE A 17 -1.36 6.09 17.40
CA ILE A 17 -2.44 5.22 17.89
C ILE A 17 -3.15 4.52 16.72
N ARG A 18 -3.53 5.28 15.69
CA ARG A 18 -4.22 4.72 14.51
C ARG A 18 -3.35 3.71 13.77
N PHE A 19 -2.07 4.04 13.60
CA PHE A 19 -1.12 3.12 12.98
C PHE A 19 -0.91 1.85 13.80
N ALA A 20 -0.80 1.97 15.13
CA ALA A 20 -0.65 0.83 16.03
C ALA A 20 -1.86 -0.12 15.95
N ILE A 21 -3.08 0.42 15.95
CA ILE A 21 -4.30 -0.38 15.77
C ILE A 21 -4.28 -1.06 14.40
N TYR A 22 -4.01 -0.31 13.33
CA TYR A 22 -3.99 -0.84 11.97
C TYR A 22 -2.94 -1.95 11.78
N ILE A 23 -1.72 -1.73 12.23
CA ILE A 23 -0.62 -2.70 12.05
C ILE A 23 -0.80 -3.93 12.92
N SER A 24 -1.34 -3.78 14.14
CA SER A 24 -1.63 -4.92 15.02
C SER A 24 -2.74 -5.79 14.43
N TYR A 25 -3.80 -5.17 13.91
CA TYR A 25 -4.86 -5.88 13.19
C TYR A 25 -4.29 -6.64 11.98
N TYR A 26 -3.45 -5.98 11.18
CA TYR A 26 -2.81 -6.61 10.02
C TYR A 26 -1.89 -7.78 10.42
N MET A 27 -1.13 -7.64 11.51
CA MET A 27 -0.27 -8.70 12.05
C MET A 27 -1.07 -9.93 12.46
N LEU A 28 -2.18 -9.74 13.19
CA LEU A 28 -3.06 -10.84 13.56
C LEU A 28 -3.61 -11.55 12.31
N TYR A 29 -4.01 -10.78 11.29
CA TYR A 29 -4.47 -11.33 10.03
C TYR A 29 -3.40 -12.14 9.30
N LEU A 30 -2.16 -11.64 9.25
CA LEU A 30 -1.04 -12.39 8.67
C LEU A 30 -0.77 -13.70 9.43
N ILE A 31 -0.79 -13.68 10.76
CA ILE A 31 -0.60 -14.90 11.56
C ILE A 31 -1.67 -15.93 11.21
N MET A 32 -2.93 -15.51 11.06
CA MET A 32 -4.01 -16.40 10.63
C MET A 32 -3.75 -16.97 9.23
N ALA A 33 -3.36 -16.14 8.27
CA ALA A 33 -3.04 -16.60 6.91
C ALA A 33 -1.90 -17.62 6.87
N TYR A 34 -0.84 -17.39 7.65
CA TYR A 34 0.28 -18.35 7.76
C TYR A 34 -0.12 -19.64 8.47
N THR A 35 -1.05 -19.58 9.44
CA THR A 35 -1.56 -20.77 10.12
C THR A 35 -2.40 -21.61 9.15
N ASP A 36 -3.28 -20.98 8.37
CA ASP A 36 -4.08 -21.64 7.35
C ASP A 36 -3.19 -22.30 6.26
N LEU A 37 -2.11 -21.62 5.85
CA LEU A 37 -1.13 -22.19 4.93
C LEU A 37 -0.44 -23.43 5.50
N TYR A 38 -0.18 -23.45 6.81
CA TYR A 38 0.39 -24.60 7.50
C TYR A 38 -0.61 -25.76 7.60
N ASP A 39 -1.89 -25.47 7.81
CA ASP A 39 -2.95 -26.48 7.92
C ASP A 39 -3.21 -27.20 6.58
N VAL A 40 -3.13 -26.49 5.45
CA VAL A 40 -3.28 -27.09 4.11
C VAL A 40 -2.01 -27.75 3.58
N PHE A 41 -0.94 -27.78 4.38
CA PHE A 41 0.36 -28.29 3.95
C PHE A 41 0.30 -29.79 3.63
N GLY A 42 0.72 -30.15 2.42
CA GLY A 42 0.61 -31.52 1.88
C GLY A 42 -0.46 -31.68 0.80
N ASN A 43 -1.37 -30.70 0.62
CA ASN A 43 -2.25 -30.63 -0.54
C ASN A 43 -1.80 -29.50 -1.47
N LEU A 44 -1.15 -29.87 -2.59
CA LEU A 44 -0.56 -28.91 -3.53
C LEU A 44 -1.57 -27.87 -4.06
N GLU A 45 -2.79 -28.30 -4.37
CA GLU A 45 -3.82 -27.41 -4.94
C GLU A 45 -4.22 -26.32 -3.93
N LEU A 46 -4.57 -26.74 -2.71
CA LEU A 46 -4.95 -25.82 -1.64
C LEU A 46 -3.77 -24.93 -1.21
N MET A 47 -2.56 -25.49 -1.15
CA MET A 47 -1.35 -24.73 -0.85
C MET A 47 -1.11 -23.62 -1.86
N VAL A 48 -1.21 -23.89 -3.16
CA VAL A 48 -0.98 -22.88 -4.20
C VAL A 48 -2.02 -21.77 -4.09
N MET A 49 -3.30 -22.11 -3.89
CA MET A 49 -4.35 -21.10 -3.72
C MET A 49 -4.09 -20.22 -2.50
N ASN A 50 -3.72 -20.81 -1.36
CA ASN A 50 -3.43 -20.08 -0.13
C ASN A 50 -2.15 -19.22 -0.24
N LEU A 51 -1.11 -19.76 -0.87
CA LEU A 51 0.18 -19.07 -1.04
C LEU A 51 0.02 -17.76 -1.82
N VAL A 52 -0.81 -17.73 -2.86
CA VAL A 52 -1.06 -16.53 -3.67
C VAL A 52 -1.59 -15.39 -2.80
N GLU A 53 -2.52 -15.68 -1.89
CA GLU A 53 -3.09 -14.68 -0.99
C GLU A 53 -2.09 -14.28 0.11
N THR A 54 -1.46 -15.27 0.74
CA THR A 54 -0.49 -15.04 1.83
C THR A 54 0.72 -14.21 1.38
N VAL A 55 1.24 -14.44 0.16
CA VAL A 55 2.32 -13.62 -0.42
C VAL A 55 1.87 -12.18 -0.65
N ALA A 56 0.65 -11.97 -1.18
CA ALA A 56 0.12 -10.64 -1.41
C ALA A 56 -0.04 -9.85 -0.08
N TYR A 57 -0.49 -10.51 0.98
CA TYR A 57 -0.59 -9.90 2.32
C TYR A 57 0.78 -9.56 2.89
N THR A 58 1.75 -10.46 2.74
CA THR A 58 3.12 -10.27 3.25
C THR A 58 3.84 -9.11 2.54
N MET A 59 3.70 -9.02 1.21
CA MET A 59 4.23 -7.90 0.44
C MET A 59 3.60 -6.58 0.87
N THR A 60 2.28 -6.55 1.01
CA THR A 60 1.54 -5.35 1.43
C THR A 60 1.97 -4.88 2.82
N PHE A 61 2.11 -5.79 3.78
CA PHE A 61 2.61 -5.49 5.12
C PHE A 61 4.01 -4.86 5.08
N THR A 62 4.91 -5.47 4.31
CA THR A 62 6.30 -4.99 4.16
C THR A 62 6.33 -3.57 3.57
N VAL A 63 5.51 -3.31 2.55
CA VAL A 63 5.39 -1.97 1.93
C VAL A 63 4.84 -0.95 2.92
N VAL A 64 3.78 -1.27 3.66
CA VAL A 64 3.20 -0.39 4.70
C VAL A 64 4.25 -0.05 5.75
N TRP A 65 4.99 -1.06 6.22
CA TRP A 65 6.04 -0.89 7.21
C TRP A 65 7.17 0.01 6.68
N LEU A 66 7.64 -0.25 5.45
CA LEU A 66 8.65 0.59 4.78
C LEU A 66 8.19 2.04 4.66
N ILE A 67 6.95 2.29 4.24
CA ILE A 67 6.41 3.65 4.08
C ILE A 67 6.44 4.42 5.41
N ARG A 68 6.08 3.75 6.52
CA ARG A 68 6.01 4.40 7.83
C ARG A 68 7.38 4.52 8.51
N CYS A 69 8.20 3.48 8.44
CA CYS A 69 9.40 3.34 9.26
C CYS A 69 10.69 3.76 8.54
N SER A 70 10.73 3.75 7.21
CA SER A 70 11.94 4.11 6.47
C SER A 70 12.27 5.59 6.58
N ASN A 71 13.40 5.90 7.23
CA ASN A 71 13.91 7.27 7.32
C ASN A 71 14.43 7.78 5.96
N LEU A 72 15.02 6.88 5.15
CA LEU A 72 15.47 7.23 3.81
C LEU A 72 14.30 7.69 2.94
N LEU A 73 13.20 6.94 2.94
CA LEU A 73 12.01 7.30 2.17
C LEU A 73 11.42 8.63 2.63
N LYS A 74 11.39 8.89 3.94
CA LYS A 74 10.99 10.20 4.49
C LYS A 74 11.88 11.33 3.98
N GLN A 75 13.20 11.14 3.96
CA GLN A 75 14.12 12.15 3.46
C GLN A 75 13.88 12.44 1.98
N VAL A 76 13.72 11.40 1.15
CA VAL A 76 13.44 11.55 -0.28
C VAL A 76 12.12 12.30 -0.51
N ILE A 77 11.03 11.92 0.17
CA ILE A 77 9.73 12.61 0.04
C ILE A 77 9.86 14.08 0.45
N ASN A 78 10.60 14.38 1.51
CA ASN A 78 10.79 15.75 1.98
C ASN A 78 11.65 16.58 1.02
N ALA A 79 12.70 16.00 0.45
CA ALA A 79 13.53 16.66 -0.56
C ALA A 79 12.70 17.03 -1.79
N VAL A 80 12.01 16.06 -2.37
CA VAL A 80 11.13 16.27 -3.54
C VAL A 80 10.05 17.31 -3.23
N LYS A 81 9.40 17.25 -2.05
CA LYS A 81 8.39 18.23 -1.66
C LYS A 81 8.96 19.65 -1.56
N LYS A 82 10.17 19.80 -1.01
CA LYS A 82 10.84 21.10 -0.91
C LYS A 82 11.21 21.67 -2.28
N ASP A 83 11.71 20.82 -3.19
CA ASP A 83 12.09 21.24 -4.54
C ASP A 83 10.87 21.69 -5.34
N ILE A 84 9.75 20.96 -5.24
CA ILE A 84 8.47 21.37 -5.85
C ILE A 84 7.98 22.70 -5.28
N MET A 85 8.01 22.90 -3.95
CA MET A 85 7.57 24.16 -3.32
C MET A 85 8.40 25.35 -3.76
N LYS A 86 9.70 25.16 -4.00
CA LYS A 86 10.61 26.20 -4.49
C LYS A 86 10.58 26.36 -6.01
N ARG A 87 9.75 25.58 -6.73
CA ARG A 87 9.77 25.46 -8.19
C ARG A 87 11.19 25.29 -8.75
N LYS A 88 11.99 24.49 -8.05
CA LYS A 88 13.39 24.28 -8.39
C LYS A 88 13.50 23.20 -9.48
N PHE A 89 12.98 23.53 -10.66
CA PHE A 89 13.16 22.74 -11.87
C PHE A 89 14.43 23.22 -12.57
N GLU A 90 15.21 22.29 -13.09
CA GLU A 90 16.43 22.55 -13.85
C GLU A 90 16.11 23.19 -15.21
N ASN A 91 15.03 22.74 -15.86
CA ASN A 91 14.55 23.28 -17.13
C ASN A 91 13.02 23.11 -17.30
N SER A 92 12.48 23.74 -18.35
CA SER A 92 11.05 23.64 -18.70
C SER A 92 10.63 22.24 -19.17
N GLU A 93 11.59 21.40 -19.58
CA GLU A 93 11.35 20.01 -19.94
C GLU A 93 11.07 19.14 -18.71
N GLU A 94 11.87 19.27 -17.65
CA GLU A 94 11.69 18.60 -16.36
C GLU A 94 10.33 18.98 -15.76
N GLU A 95 9.97 20.26 -15.80
CA GLU A 95 8.66 20.74 -15.33
C GLU A 95 7.52 20.05 -16.10
N ARG A 96 7.62 19.94 -17.44
CA ARG A 96 6.64 19.25 -18.27
C ARG A 96 6.54 17.75 -17.92
N ILE A 97 7.68 17.08 -17.76
CA ILE A 97 7.75 15.66 -17.38
C ILE A 97 7.09 15.45 -16.01
N TYR A 98 7.40 16.30 -15.04
CA TYR A 98 6.83 16.25 -13.70
C TYR A 98 5.30 16.34 -13.73
N TYR A 99 4.74 17.31 -14.45
CA TYR A 99 3.27 17.46 -14.52
C TYR A 99 2.61 16.28 -15.22
N ASN A 100 3.21 15.76 -16.30
CA ASN A 100 2.68 14.59 -17.01
C ASN A 100 2.71 13.33 -16.12
N TYR A 101 3.80 13.13 -15.38
CA TYR A 101 3.92 12.03 -14.42
C TYR A 101 2.89 12.18 -13.29
N ASN A 102 2.76 13.37 -12.71
CA ASN A 102 1.82 13.62 -11.62
C ASN A 102 0.36 13.43 -12.06
N TYR A 103 0.01 13.83 -13.28
CA TYR A 103 -1.30 13.58 -13.87
C TYR A 103 -1.57 12.07 -14.03
N THR A 104 -0.63 11.35 -14.64
CA THR A 104 -0.74 9.89 -14.84
C THR A 104 -0.82 9.14 -13.51
N SER A 105 0.01 9.49 -12.52
CA SER A 105 -0.02 8.90 -11.18
C SER A 105 -1.36 9.13 -10.47
N LYS A 106 -1.95 10.32 -10.63
CA LYS A 106 -3.28 10.63 -10.09
C LYS A 106 -4.36 9.75 -10.75
N MET A 107 -4.36 9.65 -12.08
CA MET A 107 -5.29 8.77 -12.83
C MET A 107 -5.17 7.32 -12.38
N PHE A 108 -3.93 6.80 -12.32
CA PHE A 108 -3.66 5.44 -11.85
C PHE A 108 -4.19 5.22 -10.43
N THR A 109 -3.91 6.15 -9.51
CA THR A 109 -4.36 6.05 -8.12
C THR A 109 -5.89 5.94 -8.01
N TYR A 110 -6.64 6.78 -8.74
CA TYR A 110 -8.10 6.70 -8.73
C TYR A 110 -8.61 5.40 -9.37
N GLY A 111 -8.02 4.99 -10.50
CA GLY A 111 -8.35 3.72 -11.14
C GLY A 111 -8.12 2.53 -10.21
N SER A 112 -6.98 2.49 -9.52
CA SER A 112 -6.66 1.43 -8.55
C SER A 112 -7.62 1.38 -7.38
N ILE A 113 -8.08 2.53 -6.86
CA ILE A 113 -9.07 2.57 -5.76
C ILE A 113 -10.40 1.96 -6.21
N ILE A 114 -10.87 2.33 -7.42
CA ILE A 114 -12.10 1.78 -7.98
C ILE A 114 -11.96 0.28 -8.22
N GLY A 115 -10.85 -0.15 -8.82
CA GLY A 115 -10.54 -1.56 -9.03
C GLY A 115 -10.52 -2.34 -7.72
N MET A 116 -9.84 -1.83 -6.70
CA MET A 116 -9.77 -2.45 -5.37
C MET A 116 -11.16 -2.56 -4.74
N PHE A 117 -12.01 -1.53 -4.86
CA PHE A 117 -13.38 -1.57 -4.37
C PHE A 117 -14.19 -2.68 -5.06
N ILE A 118 -14.11 -2.78 -6.40
CA ILE A 118 -14.79 -3.82 -7.18
C ILE A 118 -14.28 -5.21 -6.77
N THR A 119 -12.96 -5.40 -6.67
CA THR A 119 -12.36 -6.69 -6.27
C THR A 119 -12.85 -7.13 -4.90
N VAL A 120 -12.87 -6.22 -3.91
CA VAL A 120 -13.36 -6.54 -2.56
C VAL A 120 -14.83 -6.94 -2.61
N MET A 121 -15.68 -6.19 -3.33
CA MET A 121 -17.09 -6.56 -3.50
C MET A 121 -17.23 -7.95 -4.11
N LEU A 122 -16.53 -8.23 -5.20
CA LEU A 122 -16.56 -9.55 -5.86
C LEU A 122 -16.13 -10.67 -4.92
N LEU A 123 -15.09 -10.45 -4.10
CA LEU A 123 -14.61 -11.46 -3.16
C LEU A 123 -15.65 -11.77 -2.07
N TYR A 124 -16.36 -10.76 -1.56
CA TYR A 124 -17.46 -10.95 -0.60
C TYR A 124 -18.71 -11.59 -1.23
N PHE A 125 -18.99 -11.32 -2.51
CA PHE A 125 -20.10 -11.92 -3.23
C PHE A 125 -19.79 -13.31 -3.81
N ARG A 126 -18.52 -13.68 -3.96
CA ARG A 126 -18.09 -14.99 -4.46
C ARG A 126 -18.77 -16.20 -3.79
N PRO A 127 -18.95 -16.26 -2.46
CA PRO A 127 -19.66 -17.38 -1.83
C PRO A 127 -21.18 -17.38 -2.04
N LEU A 128 -21.76 -16.29 -2.56
CA LEU A 128 -23.20 -16.16 -2.85
C LEU A 128 -23.55 -16.42 -4.33
N LEU A 129 -22.53 -16.49 -5.19
CA LEU A 129 -22.62 -16.81 -6.62
C LEU A 129 -22.27 -18.27 -6.86
#